data_AF-A0A7S0DMI1-F1
#
_entry.id   AF-A0A7S0DMI1-F1
#
_cell.length_a   1.000
_cell.length_b   1.000
_cell.length_c   1.000
_cell.angle_alpha   90.00
_cell.angle_beta   90.00
_cell.angle_gamma   90.00
#
_symmetry.space_group_name_H-M   'P 1'
#
loop_
_entity.id
_entity.type
_entity.pdbx_description
1 polymer ?
#
loop_
_entity_poly.entity_id
_entity_poly.type
_entity_poly.pdbx_seq_one_letter_code
_entity_poly.pdbx_strand_id
1 'polypeptide(L)'
;MAGSNNKTTSKGLSYSPGVTWPVVTDGRGGGRVSTSAVAKAALIAGYIAVGNKGAIERVEKERNWRANYSKHYFDHVRSSVDMGESSVVMAKACLDSLHGSFRYIGKRGNIPLSEAMKSHTPNRFQTERILGRFRENSQNFPEESSENSENSTTALRIPHPSGNLTGETL
;
A
#
# COMPACT_ATOMS: atom_id res chain seq x y z
N MET A 1 1.61 37.30 -46.06
CA MET A 1 1.05 36.33 -45.08
C MET A 1 2.05 35.20 -44.92
N ALA A 2 2.87 35.23 -43.87
CA ALA A 2 3.89 34.21 -43.61
C ALA A 2 3.34 33.21 -42.58
N GLY A 3 3.09 31.96 -43.04
CA GLY A 3 2.66 30.86 -42.19
C GLY A 3 3.84 30.28 -41.42
N SER A 4 3.81 30.44 -40.09
CA SER A 4 4.80 29.86 -39.18
C SER A 4 4.44 28.41 -38.89
N ASN A 5 5.17 27.47 -39.50
CA ASN A 5 5.07 26.04 -39.21
C ASN A 5 5.96 25.69 -38.01
N ASN A 6 5.43 25.81 -36.80
CA ASN A 6 6.10 25.32 -35.59
C ASN A 6 6.06 23.78 -35.56
N LYS A 7 7.11 23.18 -36.10
CA LYS A 7 7.40 21.75 -36.00
C LYS A 7 7.88 21.46 -34.57
N THR A 8 6.95 21.15 -33.66
CA THR A 8 7.27 20.63 -32.33
C THR A 8 7.83 19.23 -32.47
N THR A 9 9.15 19.13 -32.54
CA THR A 9 9.90 17.89 -32.32
C THR A 9 9.68 17.46 -30.88
N SER A 10 8.69 16.59 -30.65
CA SER A 10 8.61 15.82 -29.42
C SER A 10 9.85 14.93 -29.36
N LYS A 11 10.89 15.37 -28.64
CA LYS A 11 11.97 14.49 -28.21
C LYS A 11 11.32 13.24 -27.63
N GLY A 12 11.55 12.10 -28.28
CA GLY A 12 11.08 10.80 -27.84
C GLY A 12 11.67 10.47 -26.48
N LEU A 13 11.01 10.96 -25.43
CA LEU A 13 11.17 10.43 -24.09
C LEU A 13 10.66 9.00 -24.16
N SER A 14 11.58 8.03 -24.16
CA SER A 14 11.24 6.62 -23.96
C SER A 14 10.51 6.51 -22.63
N TYR A 15 9.19 6.45 -22.66
CA TYR A 15 8.39 6.27 -21.47
C TYR A 15 8.70 4.88 -20.91
N SER A 16 9.39 4.83 -19.76
CA SER A 16 9.49 3.59 -19.00
C SER A 16 8.06 3.24 -18.53
N PRO A 17 7.54 2.06 -18.89
CA PRO A 17 6.19 1.68 -18.49
C PRO A 17 6.10 1.63 -16.96
N GLY A 18 5.05 2.22 -16.39
CA GLY A 18 4.93 2.35 -14.95
C GLY A 18 3.76 3.17 -14.46
N VAL A 19 3.62 3.20 -13.13
CA VAL A 19 2.63 4.03 -12.43
C VAL A 19 3.15 5.46 -12.34
N THR A 20 2.31 6.41 -12.72
CA THR A 20 2.59 7.84 -12.68
C THR A 20 1.59 8.54 -11.79
N TRP A 21 2.07 9.54 -11.05
CA TRP A 21 1.26 10.33 -10.15
C TRP A 21 0.17 11.10 -10.91
N PRO A 22 -1.04 11.21 -10.35
CA PRO A 22 -2.09 12.04 -10.92
C PRO A 22 -1.64 13.49 -11.06
N VAL A 23 -2.06 14.07 -12.17
CA VAL A 23 -1.93 15.49 -12.44
C VAL A 23 -3.21 16.17 -11.94
N VAL A 24 -3.06 17.04 -10.95
CA VAL A 24 -4.16 17.84 -10.41
C VAL A 24 -4.24 19.14 -11.20
N THR A 25 -5.41 19.44 -11.76
CA THR A 25 -5.67 20.72 -12.42
C THR A 25 -5.86 21.79 -11.36
N ASP A 26 -4.97 22.77 -11.30
CA ASP A 26 -4.99 23.84 -10.29
C ASP A 26 -5.82 25.07 -10.73
N GLY A 27 -6.73 24.90 -11.70
CA GLY A 27 -7.53 25.99 -12.27
C GLY A 27 -6.73 27.01 -13.07
N ARG A 28 -5.38 26.91 -13.11
CA ARG A 28 -4.49 27.83 -13.84
C ARG A 28 -4.03 27.28 -15.19
N GLY A 29 -4.75 26.30 -15.73
CA GLY A 29 -4.48 25.69 -17.04
C GLY A 29 -3.23 24.79 -17.11
N GLY A 30 -2.43 24.71 -16.04
CA GLY A 30 -1.26 23.84 -15.94
C GLY A 30 -1.48 22.74 -14.91
N GLY A 31 -1.65 21.50 -15.36
CA GLY A 31 -1.77 20.38 -14.44
C GLY A 31 -0.47 20.18 -13.63
N ARG A 32 -0.56 20.08 -12.30
CA ARG A 32 0.58 19.82 -11.41
C ARG A 32 0.41 18.53 -10.64
N VAL A 33 1.49 17.77 -10.51
CA VAL A 33 1.52 16.61 -9.61
C VAL A 33 1.49 17.10 -8.16
N SER A 34 0.55 16.60 -7.36
CA SER A 34 0.42 16.96 -5.95
C SER A 34 0.12 15.73 -5.09
N THR A 35 1.12 15.27 -4.34
CA THR A 35 0.97 14.13 -3.42
C THR A 35 0.01 14.44 -2.27
N SER A 36 -0.02 15.69 -1.80
CA SER A 36 -0.93 16.13 -0.74
C SER A 36 -2.40 16.04 -1.16
N ALA A 37 -2.71 16.44 -2.40
CA ALA A 37 -4.08 16.37 -2.91
C ALA A 37 -4.57 14.92 -3.02
N VAL A 38 -3.70 14.01 -3.47
CA VAL A 38 -4.00 12.58 -3.56
C VAL A 38 -4.23 11.96 -2.19
N ALA A 39 -3.34 12.24 -1.23
CA ALA A 39 -3.46 11.72 0.12
C ALA A 39 -4.77 12.19 0.80
N LYS A 40 -5.12 13.47 0.64
CA LYS A 40 -6.39 14.02 1.13
C LYS A 40 -7.60 13.35 0.49
N ALA A 41 -7.60 13.21 -0.84
CA ALA A 41 -8.71 12.57 -1.56
C ALA A 41 -8.94 11.13 -1.08
N ALA A 42 -7.86 10.36 -0.87
CA ALA A 42 -7.96 9.00 -0.34
C ALA A 42 -8.58 8.97 1.07
N LEU A 43 -8.10 9.82 1.98
CA LEU A 43 -8.65 9.89 3.34
C LEU A 43 -10.12 10.33 3.37
N ILE A 44 -10.47 11.31 2.55
CA ILE A 44 -11.87 11.77 2.38
C ILE A 44 -12.74 10.62 1.87
N ALA A 45 -12.30 9.86 0.87
CA ALA A 45 -13.04 8.71 0.35
C ALA A 45 -13.31 7.66 1.45
N GLY A 46 -12.31 7.37 2.29
CA GLY A 46 -12.49 6.50 3.45
C GLY A 46 -13.52 7.05 4.44
N TYR A 47 -13.46 8.33 4.81
CA TYR A 47 -14.43 8.93 5.73
C TYR A 47 -15.85 9.01 5.16
N ILE A 48 -16.00 9.21 3.84
CA ILE A 48 -17.31 9.14 3.15
C ILE A 48 -17.91 7.75 3.33
N ALA A 49 -17.11 6.70 3.17
CA ALA A 49 -17.58 5.31 3.22
C ALA A 49 -18.17 4.92 4.59
N VAL A 50 -17.79 5.62 5.66
CA VAL A 50 -18.31 5.42 7.02
C VAL A 50 -19.16 6.59 7.54
N GLY A 51 -19.50 7.56 6.67
CA GLY A 51 -20.36 8.69 7.03
C GLY A 51 -19.77 9.70 8.03
N ASN A 52 -18.44 9.76 8.20
CA ASN A 52 -17.80 10.66 9.17
C ASN A 52 -17.61 12.08 8.59
N LYS A 53 -18.70 12.85 8.50
CA LYS A 53 -18.72 14.22 7.96
C LYS A 53 -17.74 15.16 8.65
N GLY A 54 -17.61 15.06 9.97
CA GLY A 54 -16.70 15.92 10.74
C GLY A 54 -15.24 15.72 10.37
N ALA A 55 -14.82 14.48 10.10
CA ALA A 55 -13.46 14.19 9.67
C ALA A 55 -13.19 14.66 8.23
N ILE A 56 -14.17 14.54 7.33
CA ILE A 56 -14.10 15.05 5.95
C ILE A 56 -13.77 16.54 5.96
N GLU A 57 -14.56 17.35 6.68
CA GLU A 57 -14.35 18.80 6.73
C GLU A 57 -12.97 19.19 7.28
N ARG A 58 -12.46 18.45 8.27
CA ARG A 58 -11.12 18.70 8.84
C ARG A 58 -10.01 18.48 7.81
N VAL A 59 -10.10 17.41 7.01
CA VAL A 59 -9.11 17.11 5.96
C VAL A 59 -9.19 18.12 4.81
N GLU A 60 -10.40 18.51 4.40
CA GLU A 60 -10.63 19.50 3.35
C GLU A 60 -10.05 20.86 3.73
N LYS A 61 -10.36 21.34 4.94
CA LYS A 61 -9.96 22.67 5.43
C LYS A 61 -8.47 22.74 5.84
N GLU A 62 -7.77 21.61 5.92
CA GLU A 62 -6.35 21.57 6.33
C GLU A 62 -5.44 22.32 5.33
N ARG A 63 -4.86 23.44 5.74
CA ARG A 63 -3.94 24.20 4.87
C ARG A 63 -2.50 23.71 4.99
N ASN A 64 -2.10 23.22 6.15
CA ASN A 64 -0.73 22.79 6.44
C ASN A 64 -0.62 21.26 6.46
N TRP A 65 -0.89 20.65 5.29
CA TRP A 65 -0.92 19.19 5.16
C TRP A 65 0.37 18.51 5.64
N ARG A 66 1.54 19.09 5.31
CA ARG A 66 2.83 18.49 5.65
C ARG A 66 3.12 18.47 7.15
N ALA A 67 2.63 19.44 7.91
CA ALA A 67 2.79 19.44 9.35
C ALA A 67 1.77 18.51 10.04
N ASN A 68 0.56 18.39 9.48
CA ASN A 68 -0.57 17.79 10.16
C ASN A 68 -0.98 16.40 9.63
N TYR A 69 -0.35 15.85 8.60
CA TYR A 69 -0.79 14.58 8.01
C TYR A 69 -0.83 13.44 9.04
N SER A 70 0.15 13.35 9.93
CA SER A 70 0.19 12.30 10.97
C SER A 70 -1.07 12.33 11.83
N LYS A 71 -1.54 13.53 12.22
CA LYS A 71 -2.79 13.71 12.97
C LYS A 71 -4.00 13.17 12.19
N HIS A 72 -4.09 13.49 10.90
CA HIS A 72 -5.19 13.02 10.04
C HIS A 72 -5.18 11.50 9.86
N TYR A 73 -4.01 10.87 9.79
CA TYR A 73 -3.90 9.41 9.76
C TYR A 73 -4.24 8.75 11.09
N PHE A 74 -3.86 9.35 12.23
CA PHE A 74 -4.28 8.86 13.54
C PHE A 74 -5.80 8.93 13.71
N ASP A 75 -6.42 10.05 13.31
CA ASP A 75 -7.89 10.19 13.29
C ASP A 75 -8.55 9.14 12.38
N HIS A 76 -7.90 8.82 11.25
CA HIS A 76 -8.40 7.84 10.29
C HIS A 76 -8.35 6.43 10.84
N VAL A 77 -7.23 6.05 11.44
CA VAL A 77 -7.08 4.75 12.12
C VAL A 77 -8.03 4.66 13.30
N ARG A 78 -8.20 5.72 14.09
CA ARG A 78 -9.17 5.74 15.19
C ARG A 78 -10.59 5.49 14.68
N SER A 79 -10.98 6.20 13.61
CA SER A 79 -12.30 6.01 12.98
C SER A 79 -12.48 4.62 12.38
N SER A 80 -11.40 3.96 11.95
CA SER A 80 -11.46 2.64 11.34
C SER A 80 -11.56 1.51 12.37
N VAL A 81 -11.05 1.71 13.59
CA VAL A 81 -11.12 0.71 14.67
C VAL A 81 -12.41 0.77 15.49
N ASP A 82 -13.17 1.88 15.43
CA ASP A 82 -14.42 2.02 16.18
C ASP A 82 -15.47 0.94 15.83
N MET A 83 -15.40 0.38 14.61
CA MET A 83 -16.23 -0.74 14.16
C MET A 83 -15.41 -1.69 13.27
N GLY A 84 -15.38 -2.99 13.58
CA GLY A 84 -14.54 -3.96 12.87
C GLY A 84 -14.75 -3.98 11.36
N GLU A 85 -16.00 -3.93 10.89
CA GLU A 85 -16.33 -3.88 9.46
C GLU A 85 -15.94 -2.56 8.79
N SER A 86 -15.96 -1.44 9.53
CA SER A 86 -15.59 -0.12 9.03
C SER A 86 -14.15 -0.06 8.56
N SER A 87 -13.24 -0.81 9.19
CA SER A 87 -11.83 -0.84 8.78
C SER A 87 -11.63 -1.29 7.33
N VAL A 88 -12.31 -2.37 6.94
CA VAL A 88 -12.22 -2.95 5.60
C VAL A 88 -12.90 -2.04 4.58
N VAL A 89 -14.06 -1.49 4.93
CA VAL A 89 -14.81 -0.56 4.06
C VAL A 89 -14.00 0.72 3.79
N MET A 90 -13.40 1.31 4.82
CA MET A 90 -12.55 2.49 4.67
C MET A 90 -11.30 2.18 3.83
N ALA A 91 -10.62 1.07 4.11
CA ALA A 91 -9.42 0.68 3.36
C ALA A 91 -9.73 0.46 1.87
N LYS A 92 -10.84 -0.20 1.55
CA LYS A 92 -11.31 -0.38 0.16
C LYS A 92 -11.60 0.96 -0.51
N ALA A 93 -12.34 1.85 0.14
CA ALA A 93 -12.66 3.16 -0.41
C ALA A 93 -11.40 4.03 -0.65
N CYS A 94 -10.44 4.00 0.28
CA CYS A 94 -9.14 4.64 0.10
C CYS A 94 -8.40 4.08 -1.11
N LEU A 95 -8.33 2.74 -1.22
CA LEU A 95 -7.64 2.06 -2.32
C LEU A 95 -8.30 2.34 -3.68
N ASP A 96 -9.62 2.32 -3.76
CA ASP A 96 -10.38 2.64 -4.96
C ASP A 96 -10.15 4.09 -5.41
N SER A 97 -10.13 5.04 -4.45
CA SER A 97 -9.78 6.43 -4.71
C SER A 97 -8.37 6.57 -5.28
N LEU A 98 -7.39 5.81 -4.75
CA LEU A 98 -6.02 5.81 -5.27
C LEU A 98 -5.98 5.20 -6.67
N HIS A 99 -6.57 4.03 -6.89
CA HIS A 99 -6.63 3.37 -8.20
C HIS A 99 -7.31 4.23 -9.27
N GLY A 100 -8.34 5.01 -8.90
CA GLY A 100 -8.99 5.95 -9.81
C GLY A 100 -8.14 7.19 -10.12
N SER A 101 -7.27 7.60 -9.19
CA SER A 101 -6.42 8.78 -9.34
C SER A 101 -5.15 8.48 -10.15
N PHE A 102 -4.45 7.40 -9.81
CA PHE A 102 -3.20 7.05 -10.47
C PHE A 102 -3.41 6.67 -11.94
N ARG A 103 -2.38 6.93 -12.74
CA ARG A 103 -2.33 6.58 -14.14
C ARG A 103 -1.25 5.54 -14.37
N TYR A 104 -1.46 4.66 -15.34
CA TYR A 104 -0.46 3.70 -15.81
C TYR A 104 -0.08 4.08 -17.24
N ILE A 105 1.21 4.32 -17.46
CA ILE A 105 1.78 4.52 -18.78
C ILE A 105 2.34 3.18 -19.23
N GLY A 106 1.86 2.66 -20.35
CA GLY A 106 2.37 1.43 -20.92
C GLY A 106 2.21 1.39 -22.44
N LYS A 107 2.35 0.19 -23.02
CA LYS A 107 2.19 -0.01 -24.47
C LYS A 107 0.81 0.42 -25.01
N ARG A 108 -0.21 0.39 -24.15
CA ARG A 108 -1.59 0.80 -24.46
C ARG A 108 -1.83 2.30 -24.26
N GLY A 109 -0.79 3.08 -23.99
CA GLY A 109 -0.89 4.50 -23.68
C GLY A 109 -1.10 4.78 -22.19
N ASN A 110 -1.73 5.92 -21.90
CA ASN A 110 -1.99 6.42 -20.56
C ASN A 110 -3.42 6.08 -20.13
N ILE A 111 -3.59 5.05 -19.30
CA ILE A 111 -4.89 4.57 -18.80
C ILE A 111 -4.99 4.74 -17.27
N PRO A 112 -6.19 4.84 -16.69
CA PRO A 112 -6.36 4.76 -15.23
C PRO A 112 -5.73 3.50 -14.65
N LEU A 113 -5.11 3.60 -13.47
CA LEU A 113 -4.51 2.44 -12.80
C LEU A 113 -5.55 1.35 -12.52
N SER A 114 -6.77 1.74 -12.14
CA SER A 114 -7.90 0.81 -11.97
C SER A 114 -8.17 -0.05 -13.20
N GLU A 115 -8.09 0.52 -14.40
CA GLU A 115 -8.27 -0.19 -15.66
C GLU A 115 -7.06 -1.07 -15.98
N ALA A 116 -5.85 -0.56 -15.74
CA ALA A 116 -4.62 -1.33 -15.89
C ALA A 116 -4.63 -2.60 -15.03
N MET A 117 -5.08 -2.50 -13.78
CA MET A 117 -5.22 -3.64 -12.86
C MET A 117 -6.24 -4.66 -13.34
N LYS A 118 -7.37 -4.22 -13.94
CA LYS A 118 -8.36 -5.13 -14.55
C LYS A 118 -7.86 -5.81 -15.81
N SER A 119 -7.00 -5.14 -16.58
CA SER A 119 -6.43 -5.66 -17.82
C SER A 119 -5.33 -6.70 -17.62
N HIS A 120 -4.93 -6.96 -16.37
CA HIS A 120 -3.87 -7.91 -16.08
C HIS A 120 -4.31 -9.34 -16.44
N THR A 121 -3.51 -9.99 -17.25
CA THR A 121 -3.75 -11.36 -17.68
C THR A 121 -3.47 -12.29 -16.50
N PRO A 122 -4.40 -13.18 -16.10
CA PRO A 122 -4.08 -14.21 -15.12
C PRO A 122 -2.93 -15.07 -15.69
N ASN A 123 -1.96 -15.46 -14.85
CA ASN A 123 -0.75 -16.24 -15.18
C ASN A 123 0.52 -15.49 -15.61
N ARG A 124 0.98 -14.50 -14.83
CA ARG A 124 2.42 -14.16 -14.81
C ARG A 124 3.17 -14.64 -13.58
N PHE A 125 2.47 -14.88 -12.49
CA PHE A 125 3.08 -15.44 -11.29
C PHE A 125 3.14 -16.95 -11.43
N GLN A 126 4.35 -17.48 -11.46
CA GLN A 126 4.60 -18.91 -11.36
C GLN A 126 4.92 -19.22 -9.90
N THR A 127 4.17 -20.15 -9.32
CA THR A 127 4.51 -20.71 -8.01
C THR A 127 5.33 -21.96 -8.25
N GLU A 128 6.65 -21.86 -8.09
CA GLU A 128 7.53 -23.03 -8.10
C GLU A 128 7.77 -23.50 -6.67
N ARG A 129 7.61 -24.80 -6.43
CA ARG A 129 7.96 -25.42 -5.15
C ARG A 129 9.38 -25.95 -5.24
N ILE A 130 10.32 -25.25 -4.65
CA ILE A 130 11.71 -25.71 -4.55
C ILE A 130 11.76 -26.85 -3.54
N LEU A 131 11.88 -28.08 -4.02
CA LEU A 131 12.24 -29.22 -3.19
C LEU A 131 13.77 -29.22 -3.09
N GLY A 132 14.30 -28.86 -1.91
CA GLY A 132 15.71 -29.02 -1.63
C GLY A 132 16.09 -30.48 -1.84
N ARG A 133 16.86 -30.78 -2.89
CA ARG A 133 17.55 -32.06 -2.99
C ARG A 133 18.76 -31.93 -2.10
N PHE A 134 18.77 -32.67 -1.00
CA PHE A 134 19.99 -32.89 -0.24
C PHE A 134 20.98 -33.55 -1.20
N ARG A 135 21.93 -32.77 -1.72
CA ARG A 135 23.13 -33.36 -2.29
C ARG A 135 23.92 -33.82 -1.09
N GLU A 136 23.98 -35.13 -0.91
CA GLU A 136 25.01 -35.78 -0.11
C GLU A 136 26.33 -35.56 -0.85
N ASN A 137 26.82 -34.31 -0.83
CA ASN A 137 28.21 -34.04 -1.14
C ASN A 137 28.96 -34.64 0.04
N SER A 138 29.41 -35.87 -0.12
CA SER A 138 30.50 -36.47 0.63
C SER A 138 31.79 -35.69 0.35
N GLN A 139 31.82 -34.40 0.65
CA GLN A 139 33.07 -33.75 0.99
C GLN A 139 33.31 -34.13 2.44
N ASN A 140 34.28 -35.04 2.62
CA ASN A 140 34.91 -35.35 3.88
C ASN A 140 35.14 -34.05 4.66
N PHE A 141 34.23 -33.76 5.59
CA PHE A 141 34.54 -32.86 6.67
C PHE A 141 35.58 -33.60 7.51
N PRO A 142 36.77 -33.04 7.75
CA PRO A 142 37.68 -33.63 8.72
C PRO A 142 36.90 -33.76 10.03
N GLU A 143 36.93 -34.96 10.63
CA GLU A 143 36.43 -35.20 11.98
C GLU A 143 37.14 -34.21 12.90
N GLU A 144 36.48 -33.08 13.17
CA GLU A 144 36.86 -32.20 14.26
C GLU A 144 36.42 -32.92 15.53
N SER A 145 37.40 -33.56 16.15
CA SER A 145 37.32 -34.24 17.42
C SER A 145 36.44 -33.47 18.40
N SER A 146 35.36 -34.14 18.79
CA SER A 146 34.48 -33.76 19.88
C SER A 146 35.27 -33.57 21.17
N GLU A 147 35.42 -32.33 21.62
CA GLU A 147 35.54 -32.04 23.04
C GLU A 147 34.22 -31.45 23.55
N ASN A 148 33.74 -32.13 24.58
CA ASN A 148 32.54 -31.86 25.35
C ASN A 148 32.41 -30.39 25.77
N SER A 149 31.21 -29.86 25.63
CA SER A 149 30.71 -28.81 26.52
C SER A 149 29.19 -28.85 26.54
N GLU A 150 28.68 -29.60 27.51
CA GLU A 150 27.28 -29.61 27.91
C GLU A 150 26.85 -28.17 28.22
N ASN A 151 25.99 -27.58 27.38
CA ASN A 151 25.25 -26.38 27.76
C ASN A 151 23.76 -26.55 27.43
N SER A 152 23.11 -27.22 28.38
CA SER A 152 21.84 -26.84 29.01
C SER A 152 20.82 -26.13 28.11
N THR A 153 19.97 -26.94 27.46
CA THR A 153 18.71 -26.48 26.87
C THR A 153 17.74 -26.10 27.99
N THR A 154 17.76 -24.83 28.40
CA THR A 154 16.70 -24.26 29.21
C THR A 154 15.48 -24.05 28.32
N ALA A 155 14.55 -25.00 28.34
CA ALA A 155 13.25 -24.87 27.72
C ALA A 155 12.47 -23.73 28.38
N LEU A 156 12.25 -22.65 27.62
CA LEU A 156 11.44 -21.51 28.04
C LEU A 156 9.96 -21.93 28.04
N ARG A 157 9.52 -22.44 29.19
CA ARG A 157 8.14 -22.88 29.44
C ARG A 157 7.24 -21.65 29.57
N ILE A 158 6.48 -21.35 28.53
CA ILE A 158 5.46 -20.30 28.55
C ILE A 158 4.31 -20.80 29.45
N PRO A 159 3.95 -20.12 30.55
CA PRO A 159 2.83 -20.51 31.38
C PRO A 159 1.50 -20.20 30.67
N HIS A 160 0.67 -21.23 30.50
CA HIS A 160 -0.73 -21.04 30.12
C HIS A 160 -1.53 -20.48 31.32
N PRO A 161 -2.33 -19.42 31.14
CA PRO A 161 -3.26 -18.99 32.16
C PRO A 161 -4.45 -19.96 32.23
N SER A 162 -4.50 -20.76 33.28
CA SER A 162 -5.70 -21.51 33.70
C SER A 162 -6.72 -20.53 34.26
N GLY A 163 -7.70 -20.13 33.42
CA GLY A 163 -8.85 -19.36 33.85
C GLY A 163 -9.85 -20.25 34.61
N ASN A 164 -10.00 -19.99 35.91
CA ASN A 164 -11.11 -20.50 36.71
C ASN A 164 -12.39 -19.74 36.34
N LEU A 165 -13.35 -20.45 35.76
CA LEU A 165 -14.75 -20.02 35.67
C LEU A 165 -15.49 -20.56 36.90
N THR A 166 -15.52 -19.78 37.96
CA THR A 166 -16.58 -19.82 38.97
C THR A 166 -17.39 -18.54 38.71
N GLY A 167 -18.66 -18.57 38.28
CA GLY A 167 -19.73 -19.37 38.85
C GLY A 167 -20.30 -18.65 40.07
N GLU A 168 -20.83 -17.43 39.90
CA GLU A 168 -21.73 -16.82 40.87
C GLU A 168 -22.97 -16.29 40.14
N THR A 169 -24.03 -17.07 40.25
CA THR A 169 -25.42 -16.65 40.24
C THR A 169 -25.69 -15.74 41.45
N LEU A 170 -26.26 -14.56 41.20
CA LEU A 170 -27.47 -14.03 41.85
C LEU A 170 -27.93 -12.74 41.13
#